data_AF-A0A9D2LU54-F1
#
_entry.id   AF-A0A9D2LU54-F1
#
_cell.length_a   1.000
_cell.length_b   1.000
_cell.length_c   1.000
_cell.angle_alpha   90.00
_cell.angle_beta   90.00
_cell.angle_gamma   90.00
#
_symmetry.space_group_name_H-M   'P 1'
#
loop_
_entity.id
_entity.type
_entity.pdbx_description
1 polymer ?
#
loop_
_entity_poly.entity_id
_entity_poly.type
_entity_poly.pdbx_seq_one_letter_code
_entity_poly.pdbx_strand_id
1 'polypeptide(L)' 'IPVIASGLIMEKEDVIEGLKAGAMAISTTNIKVWEM' A
#
# COMPACT_ATOMS: atom_id res chain seq x y z
N ILE A 1 -12.57 12.58 0.91
CA ILE A 1 -11.74 12.48 2.14
C ILE A 1 -10.54 11.63 1.78
N PRO A 2 -9.29 12.02 2.09
CA PRO A 2 -8.11 11.20 1.83
C PRO A 2 -8.13 9.92 2.67
N VAL A 3 -7.80 8.78 2.08
CA VAL A 3 -7.71 7.47 2.75
C VAL A 3 -6.29 6.92 2.62
N ILE A 4 -5.72 6.42 3.72
CA ILE A 4 -4.43 5.73 3.72
C ILE A 4 -4.69 4.29 4.12
N ALA A 5 -4.28 3.33 3.30
CA ALA A 5 -4.38 1.91 3.62
C ALA A 5 -3.10 1.43 4.33
N SER A 6 -3.25 0.45 5.23
CA SER A 6 -2.15 -0.14 5.99
C SER A 6 -2.51 -1.55 6.46
N GLY A 7 -1.50 -2.28 6.95
CA GLY A 7 -1.66 -3.64 7.45
C GLY A 7 -1.60 -4.69 6.32
N LEU A 8 -0.88 -5.78 6.58
CA LEU A 8 -0.75 -6.93 5.67
C LEU A 8 -0.22 -6.61 4.26
N ILE A 9 0.53 -5.53 4.09
CA ILE A 9 1.22 -5.22 2.83
C ILE A 9 2.49 -6.09 2.74
N MET A 10 2.41 -7.19 2.01
CA MET A 10 3.46 -8.20 1.92
C MET A 10 4.22 -8.10 0.60
N GLU A 11 3.49 -7.90 -0.50
CA GLU A 11 4.03 -7.91 -1.85
C GLU A 11 3.64 -6.64 -2.63
N LYS A 12 4.21 -6.49 -3.83
CA LYS A 12 3.97 -5.38 -4.76
C LYS A 12 2.49 -5.25 -5.12
N GLU A 13 1.83 -6.39 -5.31
CA GLU A 13 0.42 -6.48 -5.70
C GLU A 13 -0.49 -5.84 -4.66
N ASP A 14 -0.23 -6.05 -3.36
CA ASP A 14 -1.03 -5.47 -2.26
C ASP A 14 -1.01 -3.93 -2.31
N VAL A 15 0.14 -3.34 -2.62
CA VAL A 15 0.29 -1.88 -2.78
C VAL A 15 -0.55 -1.39 -3.96
N ILE A 16 -0.46 -2.06 -5.10
CA ILE A 16 -1.17 -1.67 -6.33
C ILE A 16 -2.68 -1.81 -6.14
N GLU A 17 -3.14 -2.91 -5.55
CA GLU A 17 -4.57 -3.14 -5.30
C GLU A 17 -5.14 -2.14 -4.31
N GLY A 18 -4.43 -1.83 -3.22
CA GLY A 18 -4.86 -0.81 -2.24
C GLY A 18 -5.04 0.57 -2.89
N LEU A 19 -4.10 0.98 -3.74
CA LEU A 19 -4.20 2.24 -4.49
C LEU A 19 -5.36 2.21 -5.49
N LYS A 20 -5.54 1.11 -6.23
CA LYS A 20 -6.68 0.93 -7.16
C LYS A 20 -8.03 0.93 -6.46
N ALA A 21 -8.09 0.43 -5.22
CA ALA A 21 -9.29 0.45 -4.39
C ALA A 21 -9.66 1.86 -3.88
N GLY A 22 -8.84 2.87 -4.16
CA GLY A 22 -9.10 4.28 -3.84
C GLY A 22 -8.30 4.82 -2.65
N ALA A 23 -7.32 4.07 -2.14
CA ALA A 23 -6.37 4.63 -1.18
C ALA A 23 -5.50 5.70 -1.88
N MET A 24 -5.28 6.80 -1.18
CA MET A 24 -4.38 7.88 -1.60
C MET A 24 -2.92 7.51 -1.40
N ALA A 25 -2.63 6.73 -0.36
CA ALA A 25 -1.29 6.28 -0.02
C ALA A 25 -1.34 4.95 0.74
N ILE A 26 -0.21 4.26 0.76
CA ILE A 26 0.00 3.03 1.54
C ILE A 26 1.01 3.32 2.66
N SER A 27 0.66 2.96 3.89
CA SER A 27 1.57 2.99 5.04
C SER A 27 1.99 1.57 5.38
N THR A 28 3.28 1.28 5.24
CA THR A 28 3.84 -0.05 5.53
C THR A 28 5.25 0.05 6.09
N THR A 29 5.57 -0.82 7.05
CA THR A 29 6.94 -1.02 7.56
C THR A 29 7.73 -2.05 6.73
N ASN A 30 7.07 -2.68 5.76
CA ASN A 30 7.73 -3.63 4.86
C ASN A 30 8.57 -2.89 3.83
N ILE A 31 9.84 -2.66 4.15
CA ILE A 31 10.78 -1.93 3.29
C ILE A 31 11.02 -2.61 1.93
N LYS A 32 10.75 -3.92 1.81
CA LYS A 32 10.93 -4.66 0.56
C LYS A 32 10.04 -4.13 -0.57
N VAL A 33 8.88 -3.56 -0.22
CA VAL A 33 7.94 -2.96 -1.17
C VAL A 33 8.11 -1.45 -1.29
N TRP A 34 9.23 -0.87 -0.83
CA TRP A 34 9.48 0.58 -1.02
C TRP A 34 10.23 0.87 -2.31
N GLU A 35 11.16 -0.01 -2.71
CA GLU A 35 12.01 0.16 -3.91
C GLU A 35 11.38 -0.44 -5.19
N MET A 36 10.05 -0.42 -5.28
CA MET A 36 9.25 -1.11 -6.30
C MET A 36 9.44 -0.63 -7.74
#